data_AF-A0A1R1Y9C4-F1
#
_entry.id   AF-A0A1R1Y9C4-F1
#
_cell.length_a   1.000
_cell.length_b   1.000
_cell.length_c   1.000
_cell.angle_alpha   90.00
_cell.angle_beta   90.00
_cell.angle_gamma   90.00
#
_symmetry.space_group_name_H-M   'P 1'
#
loop_
_entity.id
_entity.type
_entity.pdbx_description
1 polymer ?
#
loop_
_entity_poly.entity_id
_entity_poly.type
_entity_poly.pdbx_seq_one_letter_code
_entity_poly.pdbx_strand_id
1 'polypeptide(L)'
;MSGIVTGCTKSGEKFQLLVTNVHIPSSGIRKKNTISELMSSFKKFNIKFNKLLLLRDLNMDTLASIRLTLKMGTGFQKAKVSNSKGSRYNKGTVGRMIDHIYYAGLNSRPNWCTANRFLDL
;
A
#
# COMPACT_ATOMS: atom_id res chain seq x y z
N MET A 1 1.11 6.95 9.50
CA MET A 1 -0.13 7.23 10.24
C MET A 1 -1.11 6.11 9.96
N SER A 2 -1.80 5.58 10.97
CA SER A 2 -2.82 4.55 10.80
C SER A 2 -4.13 4.98 11.44
N GLY A 3 -5.25 4.60 10.85
CA GLY A 3 -6.60 4.89 11.35
C GLY A 3 -7.55 3.74 11.03
N ILE A 4 -8.61 3.63 11.83
CA ILE A 4 -9.66 2.64 11.62
C ILE A 4 -10.77 3.30 10.80
N VAL A 5 -11.14 2.67 9.70
CA VAL A 5 -12.31 3.01 8.90
C VAL A 5 -13.36 1.97 9.16
N THR A 6 -14.56 2.39 9.53
CA THR A 6 -15.72 1.51 9.72
C THR A 6 -16.77 1.81 8.67
N GLY A 7 -17.57 0.81 8.33
CA GLY A 7 -18.61 0.96 7.33
C GLY A 7 -19.56 -0.21 7.29
N CYS A 8 -20.48 -0.16 6.33
CA CYS A 8 -21.48 -1.17 6.08
C CYS A 8 -21.43 -1.57 4.60
N THR A 9 -21.50 -2.86 4.29
CA THR A 9 -21.64 -3.32 2.91
C THR A 9 -23.04 -3.03 2.39
N LYS A 10 -23.26 -3.21 1.08
CA LYS A 10 -24.61 -3.11 0.47
C LYS A 10 -25.60 -4.11 1.08
N SER A 11 -25.12 -5.24 1.61
CA SER A 11 -25.94 -6.25 2.28
C SER A 11 -26.18 -5.97 3.77
N GLY A 12 -25.70 -4.84 4.30
CA GLY A 12 -25.86 -4.50 5.72
C GLY A 12 -24.80 -5.08 6.65
N GLU A 13 -23.77 -5.76 6.12
CA GLU A 13 -22.67 -6.31 6.93
C GLU A 13 -21.74 -5.18 7.39
N LYS A 14 -21.59 -5.01 8.71
CA LYS A 14 -20.63 -4.07 9.27
C LYS A 14 -19.21 -4.57 9.09
N PHE A 15 -18.30 -3.68 8.74
CA PHE A 15 -16.87 -3.98 8.66
C PHE A 15 -16.02 -2.91 9.33
N GLN A 16 -14.81 -3.32 9.71
CA GLN A 16 -13.73 -2.44 10.12
C GLN A 16 -12.51 -2.72 9.26
N LEU A 17 -11.79 -1.68 8.88
CA LEU A 17 -10.61 -1.70 8.04
C LEU A 17 -9.52 -0.86 8.71
N LEU A 18 -8.34 -1.44 8.93
CA LEU A 18 -7.19 -0.64 9.34
C LEU A 18 -6.51 -0.06 8.10
N VAL A 19 -6.51 1.26 8.00
CA VAL A 19 -5.85 1.99 6.92
C VAL A 19 -4.54 2.58 7.44
N THR A 20 -3.43 2.26 6.79
CA THR A 20 -2.09 2.73 7.14
C THR A 20 -1.48 3.49 5.97
N ASN A 21 -1.28 4.78 6.17
CA ASN A 21 -0.64 5.68 5.23
C ASN A 21 0.85 5.84 5.59
N VAL A 22 1.74 5.52 4.64
CA VAL A 22 3.19 5.48 4.87
C VAL A 22 3.94 6.37 3.90
N HIS A 23 4.97 7.04 4.39
CA HIS A 23 5.99 7.65 3.56
C HIS A 23 7.35 7.14 4.05
N ILE A 24 7.94 6.19 3.32
CA ILE A 24 9.25 5.62 3.69
C ILE A 24 10.34 6.53 3.13
N PRO A 25 11.38 6.89 3.91
CA PRO A 25 12.54 7.62 3.39
C PRO A 25 13.19 6.93 2.20
N SER A 26 13.76 7.71 1.28
CA SER A 26 14.35 7.21 0.03
C SER A 26 15.51 6.25 0.26
N SER A 27 16.39 6.53 1.24
CA SER A 27 17.59 5.76 1.53
C SER A 27 18.09 5.95 2.98
N GLY A 28 19.19 5.28 3.32
CA GLY A 28 19.92 5.47 4.57
C GLY A 28 19.32 4.76 5.79
N ILE A 29 19.84 5.11 6.97
CA ILE A 29 19.44 4.49 8.24
C ILE A 29 17.97 4.72 8.57
N ARG A 30 17.44 5.90 8.24
CA ARG A 30 16.04 6.26 8.46
C ARG A 30 15.09 5.30 7.72
N LYS A 31 15.41 4.95 6.45
CA LYS A 31 14.65 3.96 5.69
C LYS A 31 14.60 2.61 6.39
N LYS A 32 15.75 2.12 6.88
CA LYS A 32 15.84 0.83 7.59
C LYS A 32 14.99 0.85 8.87
N ASN A 33 15.09 1.92 9.65
CA ASN A 33 14.33 2.07 10.91
C ASN A 33 12.83 2.12 10.64
N THR A 34 12.38 2.94 9.68
CA THR A 34 10.96 3.02 9.29
C THR A 34 10.42 1.67 8.81
N ILE A 35 11.20 0.89 8.04
CA ILE A 35 10.80 -0.46 7.61
C ILE A 35 10.65 -1.40 8.82
N SER A 36 11.60 -1.36 9.76
CA SER A 36 11.57 -2.20 10.97
C SER A 36 10.35 -1.89 11.84
N GLU A 37 10.09 -0.61 12.08
CA GLU A 37 8.90 -0.14 12.81
C GLU A 37 7.61 -0.59 12.12
N LEU A 38 7.52 -0.38 10.80
CA LEU A 38 6.37 -0.80 10.00
C LEU A 38 6.12 -2.30 10.12
N MET A 39 7.17 -3.13 10.01
CA MET A 39 7.05 -4.58 10.18
C MET A 39 6.57 -4.96 11.59
N SER A 40 7.11 -4.32 12.62
CA SER A 40 6.71 -4.54 14.02
C SER A 40 5.24 -4.18 14.26
N SER A 41 4.79 -3.03 13.72
CA SER A 41 3.39 -2.60 13.80
C SER A 41 2.46 -3.58 13.11
N PHE A 42 2.78 -4.03 11.90
CA PHE A 42 1.92 -4.96 11.15
C PHE A 42 1.82 -6.35 11.78
N LYS A 43 2.88 -6.83 12.47
CA LYS A 43 2.77 -8.05 13.30
C LYS A 43 1.67 -7.92 14.35
N LYS A 44 1.56 -6.76 15.01
CA LYS A 44 0.52 -6.48 16.01
C LYS A 44 -0.85 -6.27 15.35
N PHE A 45 -0.89 -5.61 14.20
CA PHE A 45 -2.15 -5.34 13.49
C PHE A 45 -2.78 -6.60 12.93
N ASN A 46 -2.00 -7.55 12.41
CA ASN A 46 -2.51 -8.82 11.87
C ASN A 46 -3.23 -9.67 12.93
N ILE A 47 -2.90 -9.49 14.21
CA ILE A 47 -3.59 -10.17 15.32
C ILE A 47 -4.97 -9.54 15.57
N LYS A 48 -5.09 -8.22 15.36
CA LYS A 48 -6.28 -7.44 15.74
C LYS A 48 -7.25 -7.19 14.60
N PHE A 49 -6.77 -7.14 13.37
CA PHE A 49 -7.55 -6.74 12.20
C PHE A 49 -7.44 -7.79 11.11
N ASN A 50 -8.61 -8.19 10.58
CA ASN A 50 -8.69 -9.09 9.44
C ASN A 50 -8.66 -8.36 8.09
N LYS A 51 -9.01 -7.06 8.07
CA LYS A 51 -8.99 -6.22 6.87
C LYS A 51 -7.95 -5.11 7.03
N LEU A 52 -7.04 -5.02 6.08
CA LEU A 52 -5.91 -4.09 6.10
C LEU A 52 -5.75 -3.36 4.78
N LEU A 53 -5.34 -2.10 4.84
CA LEU A 53 -4.97 -1.28 3.69
C LEU A 53 -3.66 -0.54 3.98
N LEU A 54 -2.67 -0.69 3.11
CA LEU A 54 -1.38 0.00 3.17
C LEU A 54 -1.21 0.86 1.91
N LEU A 55 -0.93 2.15 2.09
CA LEU A 55 -0.99 3.15 1.02
C LEU A 55 0.25 4.05 0.98
N ARG A 56 0.42 4.68 -0.20
CA ARG A 56 1.28 5.84 -0.52
C ARG A 56 2.73 5.44 -0.83
N ASP A 57 3.69 6.30 -0.50
CA ASP A 57 5.05 6.29 -1.04
C ASP A 57 5.95 5.39 -0.20
N LEU A 58 6.24 4.20 -0.73
CA LEU A 58 7.15 3.25 -0.10
C LEU A 58 8.61 3.50 -0.48
N ASN A 59 8.89 4.42 -1.41
CA ASN A 59 10.21 4.65 -1.99
C ASN A 59 10.90 3.35 -2.43
N MET A 60 10.12 2.42 -3.00
CA MET A 60 10.54 1.10 -3.47
C MET A 60 9.90 0.82 -4.82
N ASP A 61 10.63 0.19 -5.73
CA ASP A 61 10.00 -0.37 -6.93
C ASP A 61 9.04 -1.51 -6.57
N THR A 62 8.23 -1.93 -7.55
CA THR A 62 7.20 -2.95 -7.36
C THR A 62 7.75 -4.27 -6.80
N LEU A 63 8.94 -4.71 -7.22
CA LEU A 63 9.49 -5.99 -6.73
C LEU A 63 10.00 -5.88 -5.29
N ALA A 64 10.64 -4.76 -4.95
CA ALA A 64 11.06 -4.47 -3.59
C ALA A 64 9.85 -4.32 -2.65
N SER A 65 8.80 -3.62 -3.07
CA SER A 65 7.58 -3.46 -2.26
C SER A 65 6.85 -4.78 -2.04
N ILE A 66 6.75 -5.64 -3.06
CA ILE A 66 6.17 -7.00 -2.92
C ILE A 66 6.97 -7.83 -1.92
N ARG A 67 8.31 -7.83 -2.03
CA ARG A 67 9.17 -8.57 -1.08
C ARG A 67 9.02 -8.06 0.34
N LEU A 68 8.88 -6.75 0.53
CA LEU A 68 8.61 -6.16 1.84
C LEU A 68 7.27 -6.66 2.41
N THR A 69 6.18 -6.61 1.65
CA THR A 69 4.86 -7.04 2.14
C THR A 69 4.79 -8.53 2.40
N LEU A 70 5.49 -9.36 1.60
CA LEU A 70 5.62 -10.79 1.87
C LEU A 70 6.32 -11.05 3.22
N LYS A 71 7.40 -10.32 3.53
CA LYS A 71 8.09 -10.41 4.83
C LYS A 71 7.23 -9.99 6.02
N MET A 72 6.21 -9.14 5.81
CA MET A 72 5.29 -8.75 6.89
C MET A 72 4.31 -9.87 7.27
N GLY A 73 4.10 -10.88 6.42
CA GLY A 73 3.18 -11.99 6.69
C GLY A 73 1.70 -11.58 6.81
N THR A 74 1.32 -10.46 6.20
CA THR A 74 -0.03 -9.85 6.31
C THR A 74 -1.03 -10.39 5.28
N GLY A 75 -0.58 -11.22 4.33
CA GLY A 75 -1.41 -11.63 3.18
C GLY A 75 -1.74 -10.49 2.20
N PHE A 76 -0.96 -9.41 2.23
CA PHE A 76 -1.18 -8.26 1.34
C PHE A 76 -1.11 -8.64 -0.14
N GLN A 77 -2.12 -8.21 -0.88
CA GLN A 77 -2.14 -8.21 -2.33
C GLN A 77 -1.95 -6.78 -2.85
N LYS A 78 -1.13 -6.63 -3.89
CA LYS A 78 -0.93 -5.33 -4.55
C LYS A 78 -2.14 -4.99 -5.42
N ALA A 79 -2.60 -3.75 -5.40
CA ALA A 79 -3.54 -3.24 -6.38
C ALA A 79 -2.87 -3.16 -7.76
N LYS A 80 -3.57 -3.67 -8.79
CA LYS A 80 -3.08 -3.62 -10.17
C LYS A 80 -3.23 -2.20 -10.70
N VAL A 81 -2.13 -1.66 -11.23
CA VAL A 81 -2.09 -0.41 -12.00
C VAL A 81 -1.97 -0.81 -13.47
N SER A 82 -2.92 -0.42 -14.31
CA SER A 82 -3.03 -0.87 -15.71
C SER A 82 -2.53 0.14 -16.75
N ASN A 83 -2.54 1.43 -16.40
CA ASN A 83 -2.20 2.54 -17.27
C ASN A 83 -1.12 3.41 -16.62
N SER A 84 -0.09 2.80 -16.04
CA SER A 84 1.14 3.54 -15.81
C SER A 84 2.37 2.67 -15.59
N LYS A 85 3.50 3.12 -16.13
CA LYS A 85 4.82 2.54 -15.88
C LYS A 85 5.47 3.06 -14.60
N GLY A 86 4.96 4.14 -14.00
CA GLY A 86 5.47 4.64 -12.72
C GLY A 86 4.72 5.83 -12.13
N SER A 87 5.07 6.20 -10.89
CA SER A 87 4.36 7.25 -10.15
C SER A 87 5.15 8.54 -9.99
N ARG A 88 6.42 8.55 -10.42
CA ARG A 88 7.33 9.70 -10.33
C ARG A 88 7.39 10.41 -11.66
N TYR A 89 7.06 11.69 -11.70
CA TYR A 89 7.26 12.52 -12.89
C TYR A 89 8.43 13.49 -12.67
N ASN A 90 9.32 13.58 -13.65
CA ASN A 90 10.41 14.56 -13.66
C ASN A 90 10.73 15.00 -15.09
N LYS A 91 10.57 16.30 -15.39
CA LYS A 91 10.95 16.93 -16.66
C LYS A 91 10.54 16.13 -17.92
N GLY A 92 9.28 15.72 -18.02
CA GLY A 92 8.79 14.98 -19.20
C GLY A 92 8.99 13.46 -19.13
N THR A 93 9.67 12.94 -18.11
CA THR A 93 9.93 11.49 -17.99
C THR A 93 9.21 10.90 -16.78
N VAL A 94 8.46 9.81 -17.03
CA VAL A 94 7.88 8.97 -15.97
C VAL A 94 8.95 7.99 -15.48
N GLY A 95 9.26 8.08 -14.19
CA GLY A 95 10.22 7.25 -13.48
C GLY A 95 9.60 5.99 -12.89
N ARG A 96 10.17 5.51 -11.78
CA ARG A 96 9.74 4.26 -11.12
C ARG A 96 8.39 4.39 -10.43
N MET A 97 7.67 3.27 -10.31
CA MET A 97 6.51 3.13 -9.43
C MET A 97 6.98 3.02 -7.98
N ILE A 98 6.79 4.08 -7.19
CA ILE A 98 7.16 4.12 -5.76
C ILE A 98 5.96 4.26 -4.82
N ASP A 99 4.84 4.75 -5.36
CA ASP A 99 3.56 4.76 -4.68
C ASP A 99 2.86 3.44 -4.92
N HIS A 100 2.41 2.81 -3.82
CA HIS A 100 1.74 1.52 -3.88
C HIS A 100 0.49 1.49 -3.01
N ILE A 101 -0.45 0.68 -3.45
CA ILE A 101 -1.68 0.36 -2.71
C ILE A 101 -1.69 -1.15 -2.50
N TYR A 102 -1.77 -1.57 -1.25
CA TYR A 102 -1.84 -2.97 -0.82
C TYR A 102 -3.05 -3.18 0.07
N TYR A 103 -3.74 -4.31 -0.10
CA TYR A 103 -4.92 -4.67 0.67
C TYR A 103 -4.89 -6.14 1.09
N ALA A 104 -5.50 -6.47 2.22
CA ALA A 104 -5.65 -7.84 2.71
C ALA A 104 -7.04 -8.03 3.34
N GLY A 105 -7.57 -9.25 3.26
CA GLY A 105 -8.86 -9.64 3.86
C GLY A 105 -10.11 -9.06 3.20
N LEU A 106 -9.99 -8.48 2.00
CA LEU A 106 -11.13 -8.01 1.21
C LEU A 106 -11.63 -9.13 0.30
N ASN A 107 -12.96 -9.31 0.24
CA ASN A 107 -13.62 -10.40 -0.51
C ASN A 107 -13.57 -10.23 -2.04
N SER A 108 -13.15 -9.06 -2.52
CA SER A 108 -12.95 -8.80 -3.94
C SER A 108 -11.69 -7.96 -4.12
N ARG A 109 -11.04 -8.10 -5.28
CA ARG A 109 -9.97 -7.19 -5.66
C ARG A 109 -10.57 -5.80 -5.81
N PRO A 110 -10.07 -4.77 -5.11
CA PRO A 110 -10.41 -3.39 -5.40
C PRO A 110 -10.24 -3.15 -6.90
N ASN A 111 -11.30 -2.66 -7.54
CA ASN A 111 -11.30 -2.34 -8.96
C ASN A 111 -10.13 -1.40 -9.26
N TRP A 112 -9.47 -1.69 -10.38
CA TRP A 112 -8.16 -1.20 -10.80
C TRP A 112 -7.82 0.24 -10.41
N CYS A 113 -6.57 0.45 -9.98
CA CYS A 113 -6.05 1.79 -9.79
C CYS A 113 -5.71 2.37 -11.17
N THR A 114 -6.50 3.35 -11.60
CA THR A 114 -6.25 4.08 -12.85
C THR A 114 -5.40 5.29 -12.49
N ALA A 115 -4.18 5.38 -13.02
CA ALA A 115 -3.42 6.63 -12.94
C ALA A 115 -4.15 7.69 -13.76
N ASN A 116 -4.12 8.95 -13.33
CA ASN A 116 -4.70 10.02 -14.14
C ASN A 116 -3.98 10.08 -15.49
N ARG A 117 -4.71 10.12 -16.61
CA ARG A 117 -4.14 10.17 -17.97
C ARG A 117 -3.16 11.33 -18.19
N PHE A 118 -3.26 12.40 -17.41
CA PHE A 118 -2.34 13.53 -17.47
C PHE A 118 -1.01 13.29 -16.73
N LEU A 119 -0.93 12.21 -15.95
CA LEU A 119 0.26 11.77 -15.21
C LEU A 119 0.93 10.56 -15.86
N ASP A 120 0.21 9.84 -16.73
CA ASP A 120 0.78 8.80 -17.59
C ASP A 120 1.04 9.40 -18.98
N LEU A 121 2.23 9.99 -19.14
CA LEU A 121 2.71 10.53 -20.43
C LEU A 121 3.21 9.40 -21.33
#